data_AF-A0A956HWH8-F1
#
_entry.id   AF-A0A956HWH8-F1
#
_cell.length_a   1.000
_cell.length_b   1.000
_cell.length_c   1.000
_cell.angle_alpha   90.00
_cell.angle_beta   90.00
_cell.angle_gamma   90.00
#
_symmetry.space_group_name_H-M   'P 1'
#
loop_
_entity.id
_entity.type
_entity.pdbx_description
1 polymer ?
#
loop_
_entity_poly.entity_id
_entity_poly.type
_entity_poly.pdbx_seq_one_letter_code
_entity_poly.pdbx_strand_id
1 'polypeptide(L)'
;MRDLVDAGRATCSIRGVQPAEILEQESALPLPAEPGAEARELSRALGISLTLADWLHRRGHRDPALTKRFLDPKLSELTPPDAMADRELAAERIAHALGSSETVCVFGDYDCDGITSAAITTGILRALGGQVVPLLASRFDGGYGVSPAAVKRIVASGAKLLITCDCGSSDHETLAEVRRQGIDVIVIDHHLVPDEPLPALAFLNPHRPECGFPYKGLASCGLSLSVGAAVRARMGRALDVRPWLDLVAIGTIADVAPLDGDNRALVRAGLARVAQGARPGVRALLELASFDAARVITGEDVAFRLAPRLNAPGRLGPPDLALELLLAETHEEARAVAAQIEQLSKERRAIQDRMLREAVEEIETEGWAERAAIVVGREGWNHGIVGIVAGRLASRFGKPVIVAGFEGERGRGSVRGP
;
A
#
# COMPACT_ATOMS: atom_id res chain seq x y z
N MET A 1 13.15 17.42 -19.04
CA MET A 1 12.63 16.05 -19.35
C MET A 1 12.83 15.73 -20.82
N ARG A 2 12.23 16.50 -21.75
CA ARG A 2 12.50 16.35 -23.20
C ARG A 2 13.98 16.59 -23.50
N ASP A 3 14.55 17.69 -22.98
CA ASP A 3 16.00 17.94 -23.01
C ASP A 3 16.85 16.87 -22.30
N LEU A 4 16.29 16.10 -21.37
CA LEU A 4 17.03 15.03 -20.66
C LEU A 4 17.06 13.73 -21.49
N VAL A 5 15.97 13.46 -22.22
CA VAL A 5 15.92 12.39 -23.24
C VAL A 5 16.80 12.79 -24.44
N ASP A 6 16.71 14.04 -24.88
CA ASP A 6 17.47 14.56 -26.03
C ASP A 6 18.95 14.80 -25.70
N ALA A 7 19.30 15.31 -24.51
CA ALA A 7 20.69 15.34 -24.02
C ALA A 7 21.17 13.93 -23.66
N GLY A 8 20.26 13.04 -23.26
CA GLY A 8 20.53 11.62 -23.21
C GLY A 8 21.04 11.10 -24.55
N ARG A 9 20.38 11.45 -25.66
CA ARG A 9 20.82 11.12 -27.02
C ARG A 9 22.14 11.79 -27.40
N ALA A 10 22.39 13.02 -26.94
CA ALA A 10 23.55 13.82 -27.34
C ALA A 10 24.83 13.63 -26.49
N THR A 11 24.73 13.47 -25.17
CA THR A 11 25.84 13.24 -24.21
C THR A 11 25.28 13.09 -22.79
N CYS A 12 25.01 11.86 -22.33
CA CYS A 12 24.90 11.61 -20.89
C CYS A 12 26.29 11.23 -20.34
N SER A 13 27.18 12.23 -20.17
CA SER A 13 28.32 12.05 -19.26
C SER A 13 27.82 12.39 -17.86
N ILE A 14 27.56 11.38 -17.03
CA ILE A 14 27.45 11.60 -15.59
C ILE A 14 28.87 12.01 -15.13
N ARG A 15 29.13 13.32 -15.07
CA ARG A 15 30.40 13.82 -14.51
C ARG A 15 30.46 13.40 -13.04
N GLY A 16 31.44 12.56 -12.70
CA GLY A 16 31.78 12.22 -11.32
C GLY A 16 31.48 10.79 -10.88
N VAL A 17 30.94 9.93 -11.74
CA VAL A 17 30.83 8.49 -11.43
C VAL A 17 31.96 7.78 -12.17
N GLN A 18 33.04 7.45 -11.46
CA GLN A 18 33.95 6.41 -11.94
C GLN A 18 33.11 5.16 -12.18
N PRO A 19 33.32 4.40 -13.27
CA PRO A 19 32.66 3.11 -13.43
C PRO A 19 32.93 2.32 -12.16
N ALA A 20 31.89 2.13 -11.34
CA ALA A 20 32.00 1.21 -10.22
C ALA A 20 32.44 -0.10 -10.84
N GLU A 21 33.55 -0.65 -10.35
CA GLU A 21 33.97 -2.00 -10.67
C GLU A 21 32.69 -2.84 -10.63
N ILE A 22 32.33 -3.42 -11.77
CA ILE A 22 31.31 -4.45 -11.80
C ILE A 22 31.90 -5.50 -10.86
N LEU A 23 31.37 -5.57 -9.64
CA LEU A 23 31.71 -6.61 -8.70
C LEU A 23 31.34 -7.91 -9.43
N GLU A 24 32.34 -8.52 -10.06
CA GLU A 24 32.31 -9.94 -10.38
C GLU A 24 32.02 -10.60 -9.04
N GLN A 25 30.75 -10.94 -8.80
CA GLN A 25 30.36 -11.68 -7.61
C GLN A 25 31.07 -13.02 -7.70
N GLU A 26 32.22 -13.13 -7.02
CA GLU A 26 32.86 -14.40 -6.79
C GLU A 26 31.81 -15.36 -6.23
N SER A 27 31.54 -16.43 -6.97
CA SER A 27 30.45 -17.37 -6.73
C SER A 27 30.70 -18.30 -5.54
N ALA A 28 31.49 -17.88 -4.56
CA ALA A 28 31.77 -18.63 -3.36
C ALA A 28 31.14 -17.91 -2.18
N LEU A 29 29.82 -18.11 -2.00
CA LEU A 29 29.20 -17.79 -0.71
C LEU A 29 29.96 -18.62 0.35
N PRO A 30 30.66 -18.00 1.31
CA PRO A 30 31.37 -18.74 2.34
C PRO A 30 30.38 -19.62 3.08
N LEU A 31 30.79 -20.85 3.41
CA LEU A 31 29.98 -21.73 4.24
C LEU A 31 29.64 -20.98 5.55
N PRO A 32 28.37 -21.00 5.99
CA PRO A 32 27.99 -20.32 7.21
C PRO A 32 28.81 -20.89 8.37
N ALA A 33 29.35 -20.01 9.21
CA ALA A 33 30.04 -20.39 10.44
C ALA A 33 29.16 -21.36 11.28
N GLU A 34 29.79 -22.22 12.09
CA GLU A 34 29.07 -23.13 12.98
C GLU A 34 28.08 -22.38 13.92
N PRO A 35 26.89 -22.93 14.20
CA PRO A 35 25.93 -22.31 15.10
C PRO A 35 26.49 -22.06 16.51
N GLY A 36 26.43 -20.79 16.94
CA GLY A 36 26.90 -20.33 18.24
C GLY A 36 26.06 -20.81 19.44
N ALA A 37 26.53 -20.51 20.66
CA ALA A 37 25.85 -20.91 21.89
C ALA A 37 24.41 -20.36 22.00
N GLU A 38 24.20 -19.11 21.59
CA GLU A 38 22.90 -18.43 21.59
C GLU A 38 21.88 -19.15 20.68
N ALA A 39 22.29 -19.61 19.49
CA ALA A 39 21.43 -20.38 18.59
C ALA A 39 21.05 -21.75 19.17
N ARG A 40 21.99 -22.41 19.88
CA ARG A 40 21.71 -23.69 20.58
C ARG A 40 20.76 -23.52 21.75
N GLU A 41 20.83 -22.40 22.47
CA GLU A 41 19.86 -22.06 23.51
C GLU A 41 18.47 -21.82 22.92
N LEU A 42 18.38 -21.02 21.86
CA LEU A 42 17.12 -20.75 21.16
C LEU A 42 16.47 -22.04 20.63
N SER A 43 17.26 -22.93 20.03
CA SER A 43 16.82 -24.26 19.57
C SER A 43 16.19 -25.06 20.71
N ARG A 44 16.87 -25.15 21.87
CA ARG A 44 16.37 -25.87 23.05
C ARG A 44 15.11 -25.22 23.63
N ALA A 45 15.10 -23.90 23.76
CA ALA A 45 13.98 -23.16 24.34
C ALA A 45 12.69 -23.28 23.52
N LEU A 46 12.81 -23.37 22.20
CA LEU A 46 11.66 -23.41 21.28
C LEU A 46 11.32 -24.80 20.76
N GLY A 47 12.17 -25.81 20.99
CA GLY A 47 11.98 -27.14 20.44
C GLY A 47 12.07 -27.18 18.91
N ILE A 48 12.89 -26.31 18.32
CA ILE A 48 13.11 -26.23 16.87
C ILE A 48 14.50 -26.75 16.49
N SER A 49 14.71 -27.09 15.21
CA SER A 49 16.01 -27.57 14.73
C SER A 49 17.11 -26.52 14.93
N LEU A 50 18.35 -26.97 15.17
CA LEU A 50 19.49 -26.06 15.34
C LEU A 50 19.70 -25.18 14.09
N THR A 51 19.48 -25.74 12.90
CA THR A 51 19.56 -25.00 11.63
C THR A 51 18.55 -23.86 11.57
N LEU A 52 17.30 -24.09 11.98
CA LEU A 52 16.28 -23.04 12.00
C LEU A 52 16.58 -21.99 13.07
N ALA A 53 17.02 -22.42 14.26
CA ALA A 53 17.41 -21.50 15.32
C ALA A 53 18.60 -20.61 14.93
N ASP A 54 19.63 -21.17 14.28
CA ASP A 54 20.78 -20.41 13.79
C ASP A 54 20.37 -19.40 12.72
N TRP A 55 19.50 -19.80 11.78
CA TRP A 55 18.97 -18.90 10.77
C TRP A 55 18.17 -17.75 11.37
N LEU A 56 17.26 -18.04 12.32
CA LEU A 56 16.47 -17.04 13.04
C LEU A 56 17.38 -16.08 13.81
N HIS A 57 18.37 -16.64 14.51
CA HIS A 57 19.34 -15.89 15.29
C HIS A 57 20.12 -14.88 14.44
N ARG A 58 20.63 -15.31 13.28
CA ARG A 58 21.33 -14.43 12.32
C ARG A 58 20.44 -13.33 11.75
N ARG A 59 19.12 -13.55 11.71
CA ARG A 59 18.13 -12.55 11.31
C ARG A 59 17.68 -11.64 12.45
N GLY A 60 18.32 -11.73 13.62
CA GLY A 60 18.05 -10.87 14.78
C GLY A 60 17.01 -11.42 15.76
N HIS A 61 16.44 -12.60 15.51
CA HIS A 61 15.53 -13.26 16.44
C HIS A 61 16.32 -13.96 17.54
N ARG A 62 16.67 -13.20 18.59
CA ARG A 62 17.51 -13.68 19.70
C ARG A 62 16.70 -14.08 20.93
N ASP A 63 15.63 -13.35 21.22
CA ASP A 63 14.77 -13.62 22.38
C ASP A 63 13.80 -14.79 22.10
N PRO A 64 13.79 -15.85 22.92
CA PRO A 64 12.90 -16.99 22.69
C PRO A 64 11.41 -16.62 22.70
N ALA A 65 10.96 -15.73 23.60
CA ALA A 65 9.54 -15.39 23.70
C ALA A 65 9.05 -14.63 22.45
N LEU A 66 9.80 -13.62 22.01
CA LEU A 66 9.53 -12.86 20.79
C LEU A 66 9.65 -13.75 19.54
N THR A 67 10.63 -14.66 19.51
CA THR A 67 10.81 -15.60 18.39
C THR A 67 9.63 -16.59 18.32
N LYS A 68 9.13 -17.07 19.46
CA LYS A 68 7.94 -17.93 19.50
C LYS A 68 6.71 -17.20 18.94
N ARG A 69 6.49 -15.95 19.36
CA ARG A 69 5.41 -15.09 18.84
C ARG A 69 5.58 -14.82 17.34
N PHE A 70 6.80 -14.69 16.85
CA PHE A 70 7.07 -14.61 15.43
C PHE A 70 6.71 -15.91 14.70
N LEU A 71 7.04 -17.09 15.22
CA LEU A 71 6.74 -18.35 14.54
C LEU A 71 5.25 -18.72 14.56
N ASP A 72 4.56 -18.44 15.67
CA ASP A 72 3.13 -18.72 15.87
C ASP A 72 2.37 -17.47 16.35
N PRO A 73 2.15 -16.47 15.47
CA PRO A 73 1.60 -15.18 15.87
C PRO A 73 0.08 -15.29 16.11
N LYS A 74 -0.39 -14.69 17.21
CA LYS A 74 -1.80 -14.76 17.63
C LYS A 74 -2.41 -13.38 17.75
N LEU A 75 -3.69 -13.24 17.36
CA LEU A 75 -4.44 -12.00 17.52
C LEU A 75 -4.60 -11.56 18.98
N SER A 76 -4.58 -12.49 19.94
CA SER A 76 -4.63 -12.19 21.38
C SER A 76 -3.34 -11.53 21.90
N GLU A 77 -2.27 -11.55 21.11
CA GLU A 77 -0.97 -11.00 21.45
C GLU A 77 -0.68 -9.72 20.66
N LEU A 78 -1.69 -9.11 20.02
CA LEU A 78 -1.52 -7.79 19.42
C LEU A 78 -1.14 -6.77 20.49
N THR A 79 -0.32 -5.81 20.10
CA THR A 79 0.06 -4.71 20.98
C THR A 79 -1.19 -3.92 21.35
N PRO A 80 -1.44 -3.64 22.65
CA PRO A 80 -2.58 -2.82 23.05
C PRO A 80 -2.54 -1.45 22.35
N PRO A 81 -3.61 -1.05 21.65
CA PRO A 81 -3.60 0.13 20.81
C PRO A 81 -3.80 1.43 21.61
N ASP A 82 -3.99 1.37 22.93
CA ASP A 82 -4.33 2.51 23.80
C ASP A 82 -3.27 3.62 23.79
N ALA A 83 -2.00 3.25 23.54
CA ALA A 83 -0.89 4.20 23.47
C ALA A 83 -0.72 4.85 22.08
N MET A 84 -1.58 4.54 21.10
CA MET A 84 -1.59 5.19 19.79
C MET A 84 -2.09 6.64 19.92
N ALA A 85 -1.24 7.59 19.54
CA ALA A 85 -1.57 9.00 19.60
C ALA A 85 -2.84 9.33 18.80
N ASP A 86 -3.68 10.19 19.37
CA ASP A 86 -5.01 10.61 18.88
C ASP A 86 -6.01 9.52 18.54
N ARG A 87 -5.75 8.24 18.85
CA ARG A 87 -6.70 7.16 18.55
C ARG A 87 -8.05 7.35 19.24
N GLU A 88 -8.02 7.66 20.54
CA GLU A 88 -9.25 7.91 21.29
C GLU A 88 -9.94 9.21 20.85
N LEU A 89 -9.18 10.28 20.56
CA LEU A 89 -9.72 11.54 20.04
C LEU A 89 -10.44 11.34 18.70
N ALA A 90 -9.84 10.59 17.78
CA ALA A 90 -10.47 10.21 16.52
C ALA A 90 -11.73 9.38 16.76
N ALA A 91 -11.66 8.37 17.62
CA ALA A 91 -12.80 7.51 17.93
C ALA A 91 -13.98 8.28 18.52
N GLU A 92 -13.72 9.24 19.40
CA GLU A 92 -14.72 10.14 19.98
C GLU A 92 -15.40 11.00 18.91
N ARG A 93 -14.61 11.66 18.06
CA ARG A 93 -15.16 12.52 17.00
C ARG A 93 -15.99 11.74 15.99
N ILE A 94 -15.53 10.55 15.62
CA ILE A 94 -16.24 9.67 14.69
C ILE A 94 -17.54 9.16 15.33
N ALA A 95 -17.50 8.72 16.59
CA ALA A 95 -18.70 8.29 17.31
C ALA A 95 -19.73 9.43 17.42
N HIS A 96 -19.28 10.68 17.63
CA HIS A 96 -20.14 11.85 17.59
C HIS A 96 -20.77 12.07 16.20
N ALA A 97 -19.98 12.02 15.12
CA ALA A 97 -20.51 12.14 13.75
C ALA A 97 -21.61 11.12 13.49
N LEU A 98 -21.36 9.85 13.84
CA LEU A 98 -22.31 8.76 13.68
C LEU A 98 -23.59 8.98 14.51
N GLY A 99 -23.46 9.37 15.78
CA GLY A 99 -24.60 9.64 16.67
C GLY A 99 -25.45 10.84 16.24
N SER A 100 -24.81 11.85 15.64
CA SER A 100 -25.45 13.06 15.13
C SER A 100 -25.91 12.95 13.67
N SER A 101 -25.77 11.77 13.05
CA SER A 101 -26.10 11.55 11.63
C SER A 101 -25.38 12.52 10.67
N GLU A 102 -24.15 12.92 11.03
CA GLU A 102 -23.30 13.70 10.14
C GLU A 102 -22.81 12.84 8.98
N THR A 103 -22.77 13.41 7.78
CA THR A 103 -22.09 12.79 6.64
C THR A 103 -20.58 12.74 6.90
N VAL A 104 -20.01 11.54 6.85
CA VAL A 104 -18.57 11.29 6.95
C VAL A 104 -18.02 10.99 5.56
N CYS A 105 -17.04 11.76 5.11
CA CYS A 105 -16.26 11.43 3.92
C CYS A 105 -15.05 10.58 4.33
N VAL A 106 -14.92 9.38 3.76
CA VAL A 106 -13.70 8.57 3.88
C VAL A 106 -12.94 8.69 2.58
N PHE A 107 -11.70 9.16 2.65
CA PHE A 107 -10.87 9.43 1.48
C PHE A 107 -9.61 8.56 1.52
N GLY A 108 -9.46 7.63 0.58
CA GLY A 108 -8.27 6.78 0.47
C GLY A 108 -7.31 7.21 -0.63
N ASP A 109 -6.04 6.82 -0.52
CA ASP A 109 -5.14 6.85 -1.68
C ASP A 109 -5.53 5.80 -2.74
N TYR A 110 -4.99 5.94 -3.95
CA TYR A 110 -5.32 5.09 -5.11
C TYR A 110 -4.59 3.74 -5.13
N ASP A 111 -3.65 3.50 -4.22
CA ASP A 111 -2.99 2.21 -4.10
C ASP A 111 -3.74 1.24 -3.19
N CYS A 112 -3.22 0.02 -3.07
CA CYS A 112 -3.95 -1.05 -2.43
C CYS A 112 -4.10 -0.86 -0.90
N ASP A 113 -3.16 -0.20 -0.22
CA ASP A 113 -3.31 0.07 1.21
C ASP A 113 -4.33 1.19 1.43
N GLY A 114 -4.27 2.27 0.64
CA GLY A 114 -5.30 3.32 0.63
C GLY A 114 -6.70 2.79 0.31
N ILE A 115 -6.85 1.97 -0.73
CA ILE A 115 -8.14 1.36 -1.13
C ILE A 115 -8.68 0.46 -0.02
N THR A 116 -7.84 -0.42 0.55
CA THR A 116 -8.29 -1.34 1.60
C THR A 116 -8.58 -0.60 2.91
N SER A 117 -7.79 0.40 3.28
CA SER A 117 -8.01 1.28 4.43
C SER A 117 -9.35 2.01 4.32
N ALA A 118 -9.63 2.63 3.16
CA ALA A 118 -10.92 3.27 2.91
C ALA A 118 -12.08 2.26 2.99
N ALA A 119 -11.94 1.08 2.39
CA ALA A 119 -12.96 0.02 2.44
C ALA A 119 -13.22 -0.50 3.87
N ILE A 120 -12.17 -0.63 4.69
CA ILE A 120 -12.26 -1.02 6.10
C ILE A 120 -13.01 0.04 6.89
N THR A 121 -12.56 1.30 6.82
CA THR A 121 -13.16 2.42 7.54
C THR A 121 -14.62 2.59 7.12
N THR A 122 -14.91 2.67 5.83
CA THR A 122 -16.29 2.78 5.32
C THR A 122 -17.17 1.62 5.75
N GLY A 123 -16.69 0.38 5.61
CA GLY A 123 -17.47 -0.80 5.97
C GLY A 123 -17.82 -0.85 7.45
N ILE A 124 -16.84 -0.58 8.33
CA ILE A 124 -17.07 -0.58 9.78
C ILE A 124 -18.03 0.54 10.18
N LEU A 125 -17.82 1.78 9.69
CA LEU A 125 -18.66 2.91 10.06
C LEU A 125 -20.11 2.77 9.55
N ARG A 126 -20.32 2.21 8.35
CA ARG A 126 -21.66 1.86 7.85
C ARG A 126 -22.31 0.77 8.70
N ALA A 127 -21.56 -0.27 9.09
CA ALA A 127 -22.07 -1.32 9.99
C ALA A 127 -22.42 -0.79 11.39
N LEU A 128 -21.83 0.32 11.81
CA LEU A 128 -22.17 1.05 13.03
C LEU A 128 -23.33 2.04 12.85
N GLY A 129 -23.89 2.17 11.64
CA GLY A 129 -25.04 3.01 11.31
C GLY A 129 -24.70 4.40 10.76
N GLY A 130 -23.44 4.66 10.39
CA GLY A 130 -23.01 5.96 9.86
C GLY A 130 -23.38 6.20 8.40
N GLN A 131 -23.58 7.48 8.06
CA GLN A 131 -23.70 7.95 6.67
C GLN A 131 -22.30 8.23 6.12
N VAL A 132 -21.79 7.32 5.29
CA VAL A 132 -20.39 7.37 4.83
C VAL A 132 -20.31 7.47 3.31
N VAL A 133 -19.62 8.50 2.82
CA VAL A 133 -19.28 8.71 1.41
C VAL A 133 -17.81 8.34 1.21
N PRO A 134 -17.51 7.19 0.61
CA PRO A 134 -16.15 6.82 0.23
C PRO A 134 -15.71 7.54 -1.04
N LEU A 135 -14.47 8.03 -1.07
CA LEU A 135 -13.81 8.61 -2.24
C LEU A 135 -12.36 8.12 -2.30
N LEU A 136 -11.78 8.09 -3.50
CA LEU A 136 -10.36 7.86 -3.68
C LEU A 136 -9.66 9.03 -4.38
N ALA A 137 -8.35 9.13 -4.12
CA ALA A 137 -7.44 9.93 -4.91
C ALA A 137 -7.44 9.48 -6.38
N SER A 138 -7.13 10.44 -7.27
CA SER A 138 -7.02 10.20 -8.71
C SER A 138 -5.62 10.56 -9.17
N ARG A 139 -4.92 9.57 -9.72
CA ARG A 139 -3.58 9.76 -10.33
C ARG A 139 -3.61 10.77 -11.49
N PHE A 140 -4.78 10.93 -12.12
CA PHE A 140 -5.01 11.83 -13.25
C PHE A 140 -5.29 13.27 -12.78
N ASP A 141 -6.04 13.43 -11.68
CA ASP A 141 -6.58 14.73 -11.23
C ASP A 141 -5.81 15.38 -10.06
N GLY A 142 -4.49 15.18 -10.03
CA GLY A 142 -3.62 15.83 -9.04
C GLY A 142 -2.56 14.94 -8.41
N GLY A 143 -2.61 13.62 -8.61
CA GLY A 143 -1.60 12.70 -8.10
C GLY A 143 -1.96 12.09 -6.75
N TYR A 144 -0.95 11.86 -5.92
CA TYR A 144 -1.06 11.27 -4.58
C TYR A 144 -1.65 12.27 -3.58
N GLY A 145 -2.44 11.78 -2.62
CA GLY A 145 -2.99 12.58 -1.53
C GLY A 145 -4.23 13.43 -1.86
N VAL A 146 -4.55 14.35 -0.96
CA VAL A 146 -5.73 15.23 -1.04
C VAL A 146 -5.43 16.41 -1.97
N SER A 147 -5.64 16.21 -3.27
CA SER A 147 -5.46 17.26 -4.28
C SER A 147 -6.53 18.37 -4.18
N PRO A 148 -6.31 19.56 -4.76
CA PRO A 148 -7.36 20.58 -4.86
C PRO A 148 -8.64 20.11 -5.57
N ALA A 149 -8.54 19.15 -6.50
CA ALA A 149 -9.70 18.53 -7.12
C ALA A 149 -10.42 17.58 -6.15
N ALA A 150 -9.66 16.83 -5.34
CA ALA A 150 -10.21 16.02 -4.26
C ALA A 150 -10.96 16.87 -3.23
N VAL A 151 -10.41 18.02 -2.82
CA VAL A 151 -11.09 18.97 -1.91
C VAL A 151 -12.49 19.34 -2.43
N LYS A 152 -12.62 19.64 -3.73
CA LYS A 152 -13.93 19.95 -4.34
C LYS A 152 -14.91 18.78 -4.21
N ARG A 153 -14.47 17.54 -4.44
CA ARG A 153 -15.30 16.33 -4.28
C ARG A 153 -15.71 16.12 -2.82
N ILE A 154 -14.77 16.31 -1.89
CA ILE A 154 -15.00 16.20 -0.45
C ILE A 154 -16.05 17.23 0.00
N VAL A 155 -15.91 18.48 -0.39
CA VAL A 155 -16.89 19.55 -0.06
C VAL A 155 -18.25 19.25 -0.70
N ALA A 156 -18.27 18.81 -1.98
CA ALA A 156 -19.50 18.46 -2.68
C ALA A 156 -20.25 17.28 -2.05
N SER A 157 -19.58 16.40 -1.29
CA SER A 157 -20.23 15.32 -0.55
C SER A 157 -21.10 15.80 0.62
N GLY A 158 -20.97 17.07 1.03
CA GLY A 158 -21.68 17.61 2.18
C GLY A 158 -21.17 17.10 3.53
N ALA A 159 -19.96 16.50 3.56
CA ALA A 159 -19.38 15.95 4.77
C ALA A 159 -19.15 17.01 5.86
N LYS A 160 -19.30 16.58 7.12
CA LYS A 160 -18.87 17.34 8.31
C LYS A 160 -17.58 16.81 8.93
N LEU A 161 -17.21 15.60 8.53
CA LEU A 161 -15.97 14.94 8.94
C LEU A 161 -15.32 14.29 7.72
N LEU A 162 -14.05 14.59 7.49
CA LEU A 162 -13.15 13.90 6.57
C LEU A 162 -12.26 12.95 7.38
N ILE A 163 -12.17 11.71 6.93
CA ILE A 163 -11.18 10.73 7.41
C ILE A 163 -10.31 10.36 6.21
N THR A 164 -9.04 10.75 6.22
CA THR A 164 -8.09 10.29 5.21
C THR A 164 -7.49 8.95 5.62
N CYS A 165 -7.23 8.09 4.63
CA CYS A 165 -6.76 6.73 4.79
C CYS A 165 -5.56 6.52 3.86
N ASP A 166 -4.39 6.30 4.46
CA ASP A 166 -3.12 6.12 3.75
C ASP A 166 -2.67 7.34 2.92
N CYS A 167 -3.11 8.53 3.35
CA CYS A 167 -2.66 9.80 2.83
C CYS A 167 -2.97 10.92 3.82
N GLY A 168 -2.47 12.13 3.53
CA GLY A 168 -2.73 13.32 4.33
C GLY A 168 -1.52 13.86 5.10
N SER A 169 -0.46 13.05 5.31
CA SER A 169 0.73 13.50 6.05
C SER A 169 1.50 14.64 5.38
N SER A 170 1.31 14.85 4.08
CA SER A 170 1.95 15.91 3.27
C SER A 170 0.99 17.00 2.80
N ASP A 171 -0.28 16.94 3.19
CA ASP A 171 -1.37 17.67 2.51
C ASP A 171 -1.80 18.93 3.28
N HIS A 172 -0.86 19.63 3.94
CA HIS A 172 -1.16 20.75 4.84
C HIS A 172 -2.08 21.80 4.23
N GLU A 173 -1.78 22.28 3.03
CA GLU A 173 -2.56 23.36 2.40
C GLU A 173 -4.00 22.95 2.09
N THR A 174 -4.19 21.72 1.59
CA THR A 174 -5.51 21.22 1.17
C THR A 174 -6.33 20.77 2.36
N LEU A 175 -5.71 20.19 3.39
CA LEU A 175 -6.37 19.91 4.67
C LEU A 175 -6.80 21.21 5.38
N ALA A 176 -5.97 22.27 5.33
CA ALA A 176 -6.35 23.59 5.85
C ALA A 176 -7.55 24.17 5.08
N GLU A 177 -7.61 23.99 3.76
CA GLU A 177 -8.76 24.38 2.96
C GLU A 177 -10.03 23.61 3.36
N VAL A 178 -9.95 22.29 3.51
CA VAL A 178 -11.08 21.47 3.99
C VAL A 178 -11.60 21.99 5.33
N ARG A 179 -10.70 22.33 6.27
CA ARG A 179 -11.09 22.91 7.55
C ARG A 179 -11.73 24.29 7.45
N ARG A 180 -11.27 25.14 6.53
CA ARG A 180 -11.92 26.44 6.26
C ARG A 180 -13.36 26.30 5.78
N GLN A 181 -13.70 25.17 5.17
CA GLN A 181 -15.08 24.83 4.77
C GLN A 181 -15.93 24.29 5.95
N GLY A 182 -15.39 24.27 7.17
CA GLY A 182 -16.10 23.79 8.36
C GLY A 182 -16.20 22.27 8.46
N ILE A 183 -15.26 21.55 7.83
CA ILE A 183 -15.17 20.09 7.86
C ILE A 183 -14.03 19.70 8.80
N ASP A 184 -14.31 18.89 9.81
CA ASP A 184 -13.27 18.34 10.67
C ASP A 184 -12.44 17.30 9.92
N VAL A 185 -11.16 17.17 10.25
CA VAL A 185 -10.23 16.29 9.54
C VAL A 185 -9.59 15.32 10.52
N ILE A 186 -9.62 14.03 10.20
CA ILE A 186 -8.87 12.97 10.85
C ILE A 186 -7.93 12.37 9.80
N VAL A 187 -6.65 12.26 10.12
CA VAL A 187 -5.66 11.65 9.23
C VAL A 187 -5.25 10.30 9.79
N ILE A 188 -5.40 9.23 9.01
CA ILE A 188 -4.89 7.89 9.30
C ILE A 188 -3.81 7.56 8.26
N ASP A 189 -2.56 7.54 8.68
CA ASP A 189 -1.43 7.41 7.76
C ASP A 189 -0.20 6.83 8.50
N HIS A 190 0.71 6.21 7.77
CA HIS A 190 1.93 5.59 8.29
C HIS A 190 3.19 6.06 7.56
N HIS A 191 3.05 7.01 6.63
CA HIS A 191 4.16 7.66 5.95
C HIS A 191 4.99 8.57 6.89
N LEU A 192 5.98 9.25 6.31
CA LEU A 192 6.83 10.19 7.03
C LEU A 192 6.00 11.26 7.74
N VAL A 193 6.29 11.43 9.03
CA VAL A 193 5.67 12.46 9.86
C VAL A 193 6.25 13.82 9.45
N PRO A 194 5.41 14.82 9.13
CA PRO A 194 5.89 16.15 8.80
C PRO A 194 6.46 16.86 10.03
N ASP A 195 7.40 17.78 9.81
CA ASP A 195 7.95 18.63 10.88
C ASP A 195 6.91 19.62 11.43
N GLU A 196 6.01 20.09 10.56
CA GLU A 196 4.94 21.01 10.92
C GLU A 196 3.64 20.28 11.29
N PRO A 197 2.93 20.71 12.36
CA PRO A 197 1.64 20.13 12.72
C PRO A 197 0.63 20.20 11.58
N LEU A 198 -0.04 19.07 11.33
CA LEU A 198 -1.12 19.01 10.33
C LEU A 198 -2.33 19.81 10.80
N PRO A 199 -3.04 20.50 9.88
CA PRO A 199 -4.34 21.09 10.17
C PRO A 199 -5.40 19.97 10.22
N ALA A 200 -5.33 19.15 11.26
CA ALA A 200 -6.23 18.03 11.53
C ALA A 200 -6.67 18.06 13.00
N LEU A 201 -7.84 17.48 13.30
CA LEU A 201 -8.30 17.26 14.67
C LEU A 201 -7.50 16.12 15.32
N ALA A 202 -7.23 15.07 14.56
CA ALA A 202 -6.50 13.89 15.01
C ALA A 202 -5.59 13.38 13.88
N PHE A 203 -4.38 12.93 14.23
CA PHE A 203 -3.44 12.37 13.28
C PHE A 203 -2.87 11.03 13.77
N LEU A 204 -3.46 9.92 13.33
CA LEU A 204 -2.96 8.60 13.67
C LEU A 204 -1.78 8.25 12.78
N ASN A 205 -0.59 8.26 13.37
CA ASN A 205 0.62 7.75 12.75
C ASN A 205 1.55 7.18 13.83
N PRO A 206 1.95 5.91 13.75
CA PRO A 206 2.79 5.28 14.77
C PRO A 206 4.17 5.93 14.89
N HIS A 207 4.67 6.55 13.82
CA HIS A 207 6.00 7.17 13.78
C HIS A 207 6.07 8.56 14.45
N ARG A 208 4.94 9.11 14.91
CA ARG A 208 4.93 10.37 15.67
C ARG A 208 5.84 10.27 16.90
N PRO A 209 6.73 11.25 17.16
CA PRO A 209 7.65 11.22 18.29
C PRO A 209 6.98 11.00 19.66
N GLU A 210 5.79 11.55 19.84
CA GLU A 210 4.97 11.47 21.04
C GLU A 210 4.07 10.22 21.11
N CYS A 211 4.01 9.42 20.03
CA CYS A 211 3.17 8.24 19.98
C CYS A 211 3.79 7.08 20.77
N GLY A 212 3.15 6.75 21.89
CA GLY A 212 3.58 5.68 22.79
C GLY A 212 3.33 4.27 22.27
N PHE A 213 2.64 4.10 21.14
CA PHE A 213 2.36 2.78 20.57
C PHE A 213 3.66 2.07 20.17
N PRO A 214 4.00 0.91 20.79
CA PRO A 214 5.32 0.30 20.62
C PRO A 214 5.62 -0.20 19.20
N TYR A 215 4.63 -0.74 18.50
CA TYR A 215 4.84 -1.35 17.19
C TYR A 215 4.75 -0.30 16.07
N LYS A 216 5.88 -0.01 15.42
CA LYS A 216 5.95 1.07 14.42
C LYS A 216 5.67 0.62 12.98
N GLY A 217 5.58 -0.68 12.73
CA GLY A 217 5.43 -1.21 11.36
C GLY A 217 4.01 -1.26 10.83
N LEU A 218 2.99 -0.86 11.61
CA LEU A 218 1.58 -1.06 11.25
C LEU A 218 1.20 -0.27 9.99
N ALA A 219 0.69 -0.97 8.97
CA ALA A 219 0.17 -0.35 7.74
C ALA A 219 -1.13 0.43 8.00
N SER A 220 -1.52 1.32 7.08
CA SER A 220 -2.73 2.15 7.20
C SER A 220 -4.01 1.33 7.31
N CYS A 221 -4.08 0.16 6.66
CA CYS A 221 -5.23 -0.73 6.80
C CYS A 221 -5.37 -1.30 8.21
N GLY A 222 -4.23 -1.58 8.87
CA GLY A 222 -4.17 -1.99 10.27
C GLY A 222 -4.58 -0.86 11.22
N LEU A 223 -4.12 0.37 10.96
CA LEU A 223 -4.53 1.57 11.70
C LEU A 223 -6.05 1.80 11.56
N SER A 224 -6.59 1.68 10.35
CA SER A 224 -8.03 1.79 10.06
C SER A 224 -8.86 0.77 10.85
N LEU A 225 -8.41 -0.49 10.92
CA LEU A 225 -9.06 -1.50 11.75
C LEU A 225 -9.03 -1.13 13.24
N SER A 226 -7.89 -0.61 13.73
CA SER A 226 -7.71 -0.18 15.13
C SER A 226 -8.65 0.97 15.50
N VAL A 227 -8.81 1.97 14.62
CA VAL A 227 -9.77 3.07 14.79
C VAL A 227 -11.20 2.55 14.78
N GLY A 228 -11.56 1.72 13.79
CA GLY A 228 -12.90 1.13 13.72
C GLY A 228 -13.26 0.33 14.99
N ALA A 229 -12.30 -0.40 15.55
CA ALA A 229 -12.47 -1.11 16.81
C ALA A 229 -12.67 -0.16 18.01
N ALA A 230 -11.99 0.98 18.03
CA ALA A 230 -12.12 2.03 19.04
C ALA A 230 -13.50 2.71 18.95
N VAL A 231 -13.94 3.11 17.75
CA VAL A 231 -15.27 3.70 17.52
C VAL A 231 -16.37 2.77 17.99
N ARG A 232 -16.30 1.48 17.61
CA ARG A 232 -17.23 0.46 18.08
C ARG A 232 -17.30 0.41 19.62
N ALA A 233 -16.14 0.37 20.27
CA ALA A 233 -16.05 0.30 21.73
C ALA A 233 -16.66 1.55 22.37
N ARG A 234 -16.35 2.73 21.83
CA ARG A 234 -16.89 4.03 22.28
C ARG A 234 -18.40 4.11 22.18
N MET A 235 -18.99 3.53 21.13
CA MET A 235 -20.43 3.46 20.93
C MET A 235 -21.11 2.29 21.69
N GLY A 236 -20.34 1.45 22.40
CA GLY A 236 -20.89 0.29 23.12
C GLY A 236 -21.55 -0.76 22.21
N ARG A 237 -21.11 -0.88 20.94
CA ARG A 237 -21.75 -1.77 19.95
C ARG A 237 -21.07 -3.14 19.91
N ALA A 238 -21.89 -4.20 19.83
CA ALA A 238 -21.40 -5.57 19.66
C ALA A 238 -21.13 -5.90 18.18
N LEU A 239 -20.17 -5.19 17.55
CA LEU A 239 -19.72 -5.47 16.19
C LEU A 239 -18.43 -6.29 16.18
N ASP A 240 -18.43 -7.42 15.48
CA ASP A 240 -17.19 -8.13 15.18
C ASP A 240 -16.46 -7.43 14.01
N VAL A 241 -15.24 -6.94 14.26
CA VAL A 241 -14.41 -6.28 13.24
C VAL A 241 -13.45 -7.24 12.52
N ARG A 242 -13.34 -8.50 13.00
CA ARG A 242 -12.49 -9.53 12.36
C ARG A 242 -12.85 -9.81 10.89
N PRO A 243 -14.10 -9.64 10.41
CA PRO A 243 -14.43 -9.75 8.99
C PRO A 243 -13.62 -8.89 8.04
N TRP A 244 -12.99 -7.81 8.52
CA TRP A 244 -12.14 -6.93 7.72
C TRP A 244 -10.65 -7.30 7.72
N LEU A 245 -10.24 -8.36 8.44
CA LEU A 245 -8.86 -8.83 8.41
C LEU A 245 -8.42 -9.33 7.03
N ASP A 246 -9.36 -9.73 6.17
CA ASP A 246 -9.08 -10.05 4.77
C ASP A 246 -8.46 -8.84 4.04
N LEU A 247 -9.06 -7.67 4.22
CA LEU A 247 -8.59 -6.41 3.64
C LEU A 247 -7.29 -5.94 4.31
N VAL A 248 -7.14 -6.12 5.63
CA VAL A 248 -5.88 -5.80 6.33
C VAL A 248 -4.73 -6.63 5.76
N ALA A 249 -4.91 -7.93 5.56
CA ALA A 249 -3.86 -8.75 4.97
C ALA A 249 -3.50 -8.29 3.55
N ILE A 250 -4.51 -7.97 2.73
CA ILE A 250 -4.29 -7.51 1.36
C ILE A 250 -3.52 -6.18 1.34
N GLY A 251 -3.95 -5.19 2.12
CA GLY A 251 -3.30 -3.88 2.21
C GLY A 251 -1.86 -3.98 2.74
N THR A 252 -1.68 -4.63 3.89
CA THR A 252 -0.36 -4.78 4.53
C THR A 252 0.66 -5.48 3.61
N ILE A 253 0.24 -6.52 2.88
CA ILE A 253 1.13 -7.22 1.95
C ILE A 253 1.42 -6.37 0.71
N ALA A 254 0.41 -5.66 0.19
CA ALA A 254 0.57 -4.84 -1.00
C ALA A 254 1.45 -3.61 -0.78
N ASP A 255 1.44 -3.07 0.44
CA ASP A 255 2.32 -1.99 0.90
C ASP A 255 3.77 -2.45 1.14
N VAL A 256 4.03 -3.77 1.13
CA VAL A 256 5.35 -4.33 1.47
C VAL A 256 5.76 -3.97 2.91
N ALA A 257 4.76 -3.76 3.79
CA ALA A 257 4.99 -3.50 5.20
C ALA A 257 5.73 -4.68 5.87
N PRO A 258 6.54 -4.43 6.92
CA PRO A 258 7.23 -5.49 7.65
C PRO A 258 6.25 -6.56 8.15
N LEU A 259 6.49 -7.83 7.78
CA LEU A 259 5.69 -8.97 8.23
C LEU A 259 6.23 -9.55 9.55
N ASP A 260 6.38 -8.69 10.54
CA ASP A 260 6.75 -8.97 11.93
C ASP A 260 5.68 -8.44 12.91
N GLY A 261 5.90 -8.59 14.21
CA GLY A 261 5.04 -8.04 15.25
C GLY A 261 3.53 -8.20 15.00
N ASP A 262 2.81 -7.09 15.10
CA ASP A 262 1.36 -7.04 14.94
C ASP A 262 0.92 -7.31 13.49
N ASN A 263 1.63 -6.77 12.49
CA ASN A 263 1.33 -7.03 11.07
C ASN A 263 1.33 -8.52 10.78
N ARG A 264 2.30 -9.26 11.32
CA ARG A 264 2.40 -10.70 11.09
C ARG A 264 1.20 -11.46 11.64
N ALA A 265 0.71 -11.08 12.82
CA ALA A 265 -0.48 -11.68 13.42
C ALA A 265 -1.74 -11.34 12.62
N LEU A 266 -1.90 -10.07 12.23
CA LEU A 266 -3.02 -9.59 11.41
C LEU A 266 -3.05 -10.26 10.04
N VAL A 267 -1.90 -10.29 9.35
CA VAL A 267 -1.75 -10.90 8.02
C VAL A 267 -2.00 -12.40 8.09
N ARG A 268 -1.46 -13.13 9.07
CA ARG A 268 -1.72 -14.58 9.19
C ARG A 268 -3.21 -14.88 9.38
N ALA A 269 -3.89 -14.15 10.25
CA ALA A 269 -5.33 -14.32 10.44
C ALA A 269 -6.12 -13.88 9.20
N GLY A 270 -5.70 -12.80 8.55
CA GLY A 270 -6.34 -12.24 7.38
C GLY A 270 -6.20 -13.12 6.14
N LEU A 271 -5.05 -13.75 5.88
CA LEU A 271 -4.85 -14.71 4.79
C LEU A 271 -5.82 -15.89 4.89
N ALA A 272 -6.09 -16.38 6.11
CA ALA A 272 -7.10 -17.42 6.32
C ALA A 272 -8.51 -16.93 5.93
N ARG A 273 -8.83 -15.64 6.14
CA ARG A 273 -10.10 -15.04 5.71
C ARG A 273 -10.15 -14.79 4.21
N VAL A 274 -9.05 -14.36 3.61
CA VAL A 274 -8.94 -14.26 2.15
C VAL A 274 -9.24 -15.61 1.54
N ALA A 275 -8.65 -16.70 2.04
CA ALA A 275 -8.91 -18.06 1.56
C ALA A 275 -10.38 -18.48 1.71
N GLN A 276 -11.05 -18.08 2.80
CA GLN A 276 -12.48 -18.30 2.96
C GLN A 276 -13.31 -17.55 1.92
N GLY A 277 -12.89 -16.35 1.49
CA GLY A 277 -13.53 -15.54 0.45
C GLY A 277 -14.98 -15.14 0.77
N ALA A 278 -15.30 -14.93 2.05
CA ALA A 278 -16.67 -14.60 2.47
C ALA A 278 -17.16 -13.24 1.94
N ARG A 279 -16.24 -12.28 1.77
CA ARG A 279 -16.53 -10.96 1.19
C ARG A 279 -16.74 -11.09 -0.33
N PRO A 280 -17.85 -10.60 -0.90
CA PRO A 280 -18.12 -10.70 -2.33
C PRO A 280 -16.98 -10.18 -3.22
N GLY A 281 -16.42 -9.02 -2.89
CA GLY A 281 -15.28 -8.45 -3.61
C GLY A 281 -14.03 -9.34 -3.60
N VAL A 282 -13.67 -9.87 -2.44
CA VAL A 282 -12.50 -10.77 -2.30
C VAL A 282 -12.75 -12.08 -3.03
N ARG A 283 -13.97 -12.63 -2.98
CA ARG A 283 -14.34 -13.82 -3.77
C ARG A 283 -14.11 -13.56 -5.26
N ALA A 284 -14.62 -12.46 -5.78
CA ALA A 284 -14.47 -12.11 -7.18
C ALA A 284 -12.99 -11.91 -7.58
N LEU A 285 -12.15 -11.33 -6.70
CA LEU A 285 -10.70 -11.26 -6.93
C LEU A 285 -10.04 -12.64 -7.03
N LEU A 286 -10.43 -13.59 -6.19
CA LEU A 286 -9.93 -14.96 -6.23
C LEU A 286 -10.35 -15.68 -7.53
N GLU A 287 -11.60 -15.49 -7.95
CA GLU A 287 -12.12 -15.99 -9.22
C GLU A 287 -11.32 -15.41 -10.40
N LEU A 288 -11.10 -14.09 -10.45
CA LEU A 288 -10.28 -13.43 -11.47
C LEU A 288 -8.81 -13.89 -11.46
N ALA A 289 -8.28 -14.18 -10.28
CA ALA A 289 -6.94 -14.71 -10.12
C ALA A 289 -6.83 -16.18 -10.54
N SER A 290 -7.95 -16.86 -10.83
CA SER A 290 -8.03 -18.31 -11.07
C SER A 290 -7.38 -19.08 -9.93
N PHE A 291 -7.74 -18.72 -8.70
CA PHE A 291 -7.21 -19.38 -7.51
C PHE A 291 -7.88 -20.74 -7.31
N ASP A 292 -7.08 -21.77 -7.04
CA ASP A 292 -7.60 -23.08 -6.66
C ASP A 292 -8.04 -23.05 -5.19
N ALA A 293 -9.31 -23.34 -4.93
CA ALA A 293 -9.89 -23.37 -3.60
C ALA A 293 -9.21 -24.38 -2.65
N ALA A 294 -8.53 -25.41 -3.19
CA ALA A 294 -7.79 -26.39 -2.39
C ALA A 294 -6.40 -25.91 -1.94
N ARG A 295 -5.87 -24.83 -2.53
CA ARG A 295 -4.51 -24.34 -2.24
C ARG A 295 -4.52 -23.31 -1.10
N VAL A 296 -3.51 -23.38 -0.24
CA VAL A 296 -3.24 -22.35 0.78
C VAL A 296 -2.83 -21.04 0.09
N ILE A 297 -3.55 -19.96 0.39
CA ILE A 297 -3.20 -18.61 -0.07
C ILE A 297 -1.99 -18.11 0.72
N THR A 298 -0.97 -17.67 -0.01
CA THR A 298 0.27 -17.13 0.56
C THR A 298 0.36 -15.62 0.41
N GLY A 299 1.31 -14.98 1.11
CA GLY A 299 1.61 -13.57 0.89
C GLY A 299 2.06 -13.27 -0.54
N GLU A 300 2.79 -14.19 -1.17
CA GLU A 300 3.19 -14.08 -2.57
C GLU A 300 1.97 -14.04 -3.51
N ASP A 301 0.98 -14.90 -3.27
CA ASP A 301 -0.26 -14.89 -4.06
C ASP A 301 -0.99 -13.54 -3.95
N VAL A 302 -1.05 -12.95 -2.76
CA VAL A 302 -1.64 -11.63 -2.56
C VAL A 302 -0.84 -10.56 -3.31
N ALA A 303 0.48 -10.51 -3.11
CA ALA A 303 1.37 -9.50 -3.69
C ALA A 303 1.39 -9.51 -5.22
N PHE A 304 1.37 -10.70 -5.84
CA PHE A 304 1.56 -10.84 -7.28
C PHE A 304 0.29 -11.14 -8.06
N ARG A 305 -0.81 -11.57 -7.41
CA ARG A 305 -2.06 -11.90 -8.11
C ARG A 305 -3.22 -11.00 -7.68
N LEU A 306 -3.38 -10.69 -6.39
CA LEU A 306 -4.53 -9.89 -5.93
C LEU A 306 -4.25 -8.39 -6.00
N ALA A 307 -3.20 -7.92 -5.33
CA ALA A 307 -2.86 -6.49 -5.25
C ALA A 307 -2.70 -5.82 -6.63
N PRO A 308 -2.08 -6.44 -7.67
CA PRO A 308 -1.95 -5.82 -8.98
C PRO A 308 -3.28 -5.58 -9.69
N ARG A 309 -4.33 -6.35 -9.36
CA ARG A 309 -5.69 -6.15 -9.91
C ARG A 309 -6.39 -4.96 -9.25
N LEU A 310 -6.26 -4.83 -7.93
CA LEU A 310 -6.78 -3.66 -7.21
C LEU A 310 -6.09 -2.35 -7.63
N ASN A 311 -4.80 -2.42 -7.98
CA ASN A 311 -4.04 -1.27 -8.47
C ASN A 311 -4.24 -0.97 -9.96
N ALA A 312 -5.00 -1.77 -10.70
CA ALA A 312 -5.17 -1.59 -12.15
C ALA A 312 -6.07 -0.40 -12.52
N PRO A 313 -7.23 -0.18 -11.87
CA PRO A 313 -8.11 0.94 -12.18
C PRO A 313 -7.42 2.30 -12.02
N GLY A 314 -6.69 2.53 -10.93
CA GLY A 314 -5.94 3.78 -10.70
C GLY A 314 -4.85 4.11 -11.74
N ARG A 315 -4.58 3.23 -12.71
CA ARG A 315 -3.60 3.45 -13.79
C ARG A 315 -4.24 3.77 -15.15
N LEU A 316 -5.48 3.37 -15.39
CA LEU A 316 -6.13 3.47 -16.70
C LEU A 316 -7.61 3.86 -16.68
N GLY A 317 -8.25 3.88 -15.52
CA GLY A 317 -9.69 4.11 -15.40
C GLY A 317 -10.08 4.84 -14.12
N PRO A 318 -11.38 4.83 -13.78
CA PRO A 318 -11.87 5.44 -12.55
C PRO A 318 -11.24 4.75 -11.33
N PRO A 319 -10.62 5.49 -10.39
CA PRO A 319 -9.99 4.88 -9.23
C PRO A 319 -11.01 4.15 -8.34
N ASP A 320 -12.25 4.66 -8.30
CA ASP A 320 -13.31 4.19 -7.41
C ASP A 320 -13.74 2.73 -7.66
N LEU A 321 -13.48 2.14 -8.85
CA LEU A 321 -13.85 0.75 -9.17
C LEU A 321 -13.26 -0.28 -8.20
N ALA A 322 -12.02 -0.07 -7.75
CA ALA A 322 -11.40 -1.00 -6.81
C ALA A 322 -12.09 -0.93 -5.43
N LEU A 323 -12.51 0.26 -5.01
CA LEU A 323 -13.23 0.46 -3.77
C LEU A 323 -14.67 -0.06 -3.85
N GLU A 324 -15.35 0.18 -4.97
CA GLU A 324 -16.67 -0.40 -5.27
C GLU A 324 -16.64 -1.93 -5.18
N LEU A 325 -15.60 -2.57 -5.73
CA LEU A 325 -15.44 -4.02 -5.63
C LEU A 325 -15.36 -4.48 -4.17
N LEU A 326 -14.54 -3.83 -3.34
CA LEU A 326 -14.35 -4.22 -1.94
C LEU A 326 -15.57 -3.92 -1.05
N LEU A 327 -16.39 -2.94 -1.45
CA LEU A 327 -17.61 -2.54 -0.77
C LEU A 327 -18.89 -3.22 -1.31
N ALA A 328 -18.80 -3.99 -2.40
CA ALA A 328 -19.94 -4.69 -2.98
C ALA A 328 -20.64 -5.59 -1.95
N GLU A 329 -21.97 -5.51 -1.90
CA GLU A 329 -22.81 -6.23 -0.94
C GLU A 329 -23.19 -7.62 -1.46
N THR A 330 -23.24 -7.79 -2.80
CA THR A 330 -23.60 -9.04 -3.44
C THR A 330 -22.49 -9.59 -4.34
N HIS A 331 -22.52 -10.91 -4.57
CA HIS A 331 -21.60 -11.58 -5.48
C HIS A 331 -21.80 -11.15 -6.94
N GLU A 332 -23.02 -10.77 -7.32
CA GLU A 332 -23.34 -10.31 -8.68
C GLU A 332 -22.70 -8.95 -8.96
N GLU A 333 -22.92 -7.98 -8.06
CA GLU A 333 -22.28 -6.66 -8.13
C GLU A 333 -20.75 -6.80 -8.17
N ALA A 334 -20.20 -7.60 -7.25
CA ALA A 334 -18.76 -7.84 -7.19
C ALA A 334 -18.21 -8.42 -8.50
N ARG A 335 -18.91 -9.38 -9.13
CA ARG A 335 -18.48 -9.96 -10.43
C ARG A 335 -18.56 -8.94 -11.56
N ALA A 336 -19.60 -8.11 -11.59
CA ALA A 336 -19.73 -7.07 -12.61
C ALA A 336 -18.58 -6.05 -12.52
N VAL A 337 -18.25 -5.58 -11.32
CA VAL A 337 -17.11 -4.67 -11.10
C VAL A 337 -15.79 -5.37 -11.40
N ALA A 338 -15.62 -6.61 -10.95
CA ALA A 338 -14.43 -7.41 -11.22
C ALA A 338 -14.16 -7.60 -12.73
N ALA A 339 -15.20 -7.82 -13.54
CA ALA A 339 -15.07 -7.91 -14.98
C ALA A 339 -14.53 -6.61 -15.61
N GLN A 340 -14.97 -5.44 -15.11
CA GLN A 340 -14.43 -4.14 -15.54
C GLN A 340 -12.96 -3.99 -15.15
N ILE A 341 -12.59 -4.38 -13.93
CA ILE A 341 -11.19 -4.35 -13.47
C ILE A 341 -10.29 -5.26 -14.32
N GLU A 342 -10.77 -6.45 -14.69
CA GLU A 342 -10.01 -7.37 -15.55
C GLU A 342 -9.82 -6.80 -16.97
N GLN A 343 -10.84 -6.13 -17.51
CA GLN A 343 -10.75 -5.45 -18.80
C GLN A 343 -9.67 -4.35 -18.77
N LEU A 344 -9.72 -3.46 -17.77
CA LEU A 344 -8.69 -2.42 -17.56
C LEU A 344 -7.29 -3.05 -17.34
N SER A 345 -7.22 -4.18 -16.64
CA SER A 345 -5.96 -4.90 -16.43
C SER A 345 -5.38 -5.46 -17.74
N LYS A 346 -6.22 -5.97 -18.64
CA LYS A 346 -5.83 -6.43 -19.98
C LYS A 346 -5.33 -5.28 -20.84
N GLU A 347 -6.06 -4.17 -20.88
CA GLU A 347 -5.66 -2.95 -21.60
C GLU A 347 -4.32 -2.41 -21.09
N ARG A 348 -4.14 -2.36 -19.77
CA ARG A 348 -2.87 -1.95 -19.14
C ARG A 348 -1.72 -2.84 -19.56
N ARG A 349 -1.90 -4.16 -19.55
CA ARG A 349 -0.88 -5.10 -20.01
C ARG A 349 -0.53 -4.88 -21.48
N ALA A 350 -1.53 -4.69 -22.34
CA ALA A 350 -1.30 -4.43 -23.76
C ALA A 350 -0.50 -3.14 -24.00
N ILE A 351 -0.83 -2.04 -23.32
CA ILE A 351 -0.10 -0.76 -23.42
C ILE A 351 1.32 -0.92 -22.87
N GLN A 352 1.47 -1.56 -21.71
CA GLN A 352 2.77 -1.81 -21.09
C GLN A 352 3.68 -2.64 -21.99
N ASP A 353 3.17 -3.72 -22.59
CA ASP A 353 3.95 -4.60 -23.45
C ASP A 353 4.34 -3.89 -24.76
N ARG A 354 3.47 -3.01 -25.28
CA ARG A 354 3.83 -2.12 -26.39
C ARG A 354 4.97 -1.17 -26.01
N MET A 355 4.82 -0.41 -24.91
CA MET A 355 5.84 0.53 -24.44
C MET A 355 7.17 -0.16 -24.15
N LEU A 356 7.15 -1.36 -23.57
CA LEU A 356 8.36 -2.13 -23.28
C LEU A 356 9.07 -2.57 -24.55
N ARG A 357 8.33 -3.04 -25.58
CA ARG A 357 8.92 -3.38 -26.89
C ARG A 357 9.58 -2.18 -27.54
N GLU A 358 8.87 -1.05 -27.62
CA GLU A 358 9.39 0.20 -28.19
C GLU A 358 10.63 0.71 -27.43
N ALA A 359 10.61 0.64 -26.09
CA ALA A 359 11.75 1.04 -25.27
C ALA A 359 12.98 0.15 -25.49
N VAL A 360 12.79 -1.17 -25.59
CA VAL A 360 13.89 -2.12 -25.83
C VAL A 360 14.51 -1.89 -27.20
N GLU A 361 13.69 -1.69 -28.23
CA GLU A 361 14.17 -1.37 -29.58
C GLU A 361 15.00 -0.09 -29.60
N GLU A 362 14.55 0.96 -28.91
CA GLU A 362 15.30 2.22 -28.77
C GLU A 362 16.62 2.02 -28.00
N ILE A 363 16.61 1.21 -26.93
CA ILE A 363 17.80 0.90 -26.14
C ILE A 363 18.87 0.19 -26.96
N GLU A 364 18.45 -0.80 -27.76
CA GLU A 364 19.33 -1.61 -28.60
C GLU A 364 19.85 -0.78 -29.79
N THR A 365 18.99 0.05 -30.41
CA THR A 365 19.36 0.86 -31.59
C THR A 365 20.29 2.02 -31.25
N GLU A 366 20.07 2.70 -30.11
CA GLU A 366 20.87 3.86 -29.71
C GLU A 366 22.07 3.50 -28.80
N GLY A 367 22.30 2.20 -28.54
CA GLY A 367 23.42 1.73 -27.73
C GLY A 367 23.32 2.08 -26.25
N TRP A 368 22.11 2.29 -25.73
CA TRP A 368 21.89 2.62 -24.31
C TRP A 368 22.35 1.51 -23.36
N ALA A 369 22.34 0.26 -23.83
CA ALA A 369 22.78 -0.90 -23.05
C ALA A 369 24.24 -0.80 -22.60
N GLU A 370 25.09 -0.03 -23.28
CA GLU A 370 26.50 0.16 -22.94
C GLU A 370 26.73 1.33 -21.97
N ARG A 371 25.72 2.20 -21.80
CA ARG A 371 25.83 3.40 -20.97
C ARG A 371 25.60 3.10 -19.47
N ALA A 372 26.00 4.03 -18.61
CA ALA A 372 25.85 3.91 -17.16
C ALA A 372 24.39 3.97 -16.68
N ALA A 373 23.53 4.65 -17.44
CA ALA A 373 22.09 4.76 -17.19
C ALA A 373 21.33 4.76 -18.51
N ILE A 374 20.09 4.31 -18.46
CA ILE A 374 19.19 4.25 -19.62
C ILE A 374 18.18 5.39 -19.49
N VAL A 375 18.03 6.20 -20.54
CA VAL A 375 17.04 7.27 -20.59
C VAL A 375 16.25 7.12 -21.89
N VAL A 376 14.98 6.75 -21.78
CA VAL A 376 14.09 6.56 -22.93
C VAL A 376 12.80 7.34 -22.75
N GLY A 377 12.24 7.86 -23.84
CA GLY A 377 10.96 8.53 -23.76
C GLY A 377 10.34 8.84 -25.12
N ARG A 378 9.02 8.79 -25.17
CA ARG A 378 8.25 8.92 -26.41
C ARG A 378 6.93 9.67 -26.19
N GLU A 379 6.50 10.38 -27.23
CA GLU A 379 5.17 10.98 -27.30
C GLU A 379 4.08 9.90 -27.23
N GLY A 380 3.02 10.15 -26.47
CA GLY A 380 1.89 9.22 -26.34
C GLY A 380 2.13 8.01 -25.43
N TRP A 381 3.29 7.93 -24.77
CA TRP A 381 3.52 6.95 -23.70
C TRP A 381 2.71 7.30 -22.45
N ASN A 382 1.94 6.32 -21.97
CA ASN A 382 1.01 6.53 -20.88
C ASN A 382 1.71 6.76 -19.53
N HIS A 383 1.47 7.92 -18.91
CA HIS A 383 2.08 8.32 -17.64
C HIS A 383 1.75 7.40 -16.45
N GLY A 384 0.65 6.65 -16.48
CA GLY A 384 0.29 5.65 -15.46
C GLY A 384 1.11 4.35 -15.54
N ILE A 385 1.81 4.14 -16.67
CA ILE A 385 2.52 2.89 -16.98
C ILE A 385 4.05 3.07 -17.04
N VAL A 386 4.57 4.29 -17.27
CA VAL A 386 6.03 4.56 -17.36
C VAL A 386 6.85 3.96 -16.21
N GLY A 387 6.32 3.98 -14.97
CA GLY A 387 7.01 3.42 -13.81
C GLY A 387 7.12 1.89 -13.80
N ILE A 388 6.14 1.19 -14.37
CA ILE A 388 6.21 -0.28 -14.50
C ILE A 388 7.24 -0.66 -15.56
N VAL A 389 7.24 0.08 -16.68
CA VAL A 389 8.22 -0.12 -17.76
C VAL A 389 9.64 0.17 -17.24
N ALA A 390 9.85 1.27 -16.51
CA ALA A 390 11.14 1.60 -15.91
C ALA A 390 11.65 0.48 -14.99
N GLY A 391 10.79 -0.09 -14.14
CA GLY A 391 11.18 -1.17 -13.24
C GLY A 391 11.57 -2.46 -13.95
N ARG A 392 10.83 -2.84 -15.01
CA ARG A 392 11.16 -4.00 -15.84
C ARG A 392 12.48 -3.82 -16.59
N LEU A 393 12.71 -2.63 -17.14
CA LEU A 393 13.96 -2.30 -17.81
C LEU A 393 15.13 -2.30 -16.82
N ALA A 394 14.97 -1.71 -15.63
CA ALA A 394 16.02 -1.72 -14.59
C ALA A 394 16.38 -3.15 -14.17
N SER A 395 15.38 -4.02 -13.99
CA SER A 395 15.60 -5.44 -13.68
C SER A 395 16.27 -6.19 -14.83
N ARG A 396 15.90 -5.90 -16.08
CA ARG A 396 16.46 -6.56 -17.28
C ARG A 396 17.91 -6.17 -17.54
N PHE A 397 18.24 -4.89 -17.37
CA PHE A 397 19.56 -4.35 -17.72
C PHE A 397 20.49 -4.17 -16.52
N GLY A 398 20.00 -4.34 -15.29
CA GLY A 398 20.80 -4.17 -14.07
C GLY A 398 21.32 -2.74 -13.88
N LYS A 399 20.58 -1.74 -14.36
CA LYS A 399 21.04 -0.33 -14.45
C LYS A 399 19.94 0.65 -14.03
N PRO A 400 20.30 1.87 -13.58
CA PRO A 400 19.34 2.95 -13.45
C PRO A 400 18.64 3.25 -14.79
N VAL A 401 17.31 3.35 -14.76
CA VAL A 401 16.46 3.60 -15.93
C VAL A 401 15.50 4.76 -15.65
N ILE A 402 15.45 5.69 -16.60
CA ILE A 402 14.47 6.76 -16.68
C ILE A 402 13.56 6.50 -17.89
N VAL A 403 12.26 6.40 -17.65
CA VAL A 403 11.23 6.28 -18.70
C VAL A 403 10.32 7.50 -18.64
N ALA A 404 10.18 8.21 -19.75
CA ALA A 404 9.35 9.42 -19.85
C ALA A 404 8.25 9.26 -20.91
N GLY A 405 7.02 9.63 -20.56
CA GLY A 405 5.96 9.86 -21.53
C GLY A 405 5.78 11.36 -21.75
N PHE A 406 5.43 11.74 -22.98
CA PHE A 406 5.19 13.14 -23.36
C PHE A 406 3.78 13.34 -23.91
N GLU A 407 3.19 14.48 -23.54
CA GLU A 407 1.95 15.05 -24.06
C GLU A 407 2.22 16.53 -24.43
N GLY A 408 2.56 16.79 -25.69
CA GLY A 408 3.00 18.10 -26.17
C GLY A 408 4.27 18.56 -25.46
N GLU A 409 4.23 19.74 -24.85
CA GLU A 409 5.39 20.31 -24.14
C GLU A 409 5.59 19.73 -22.72
N ARG A 410 4.60 19.01 -22.18
CA ARG A 410 4.68 18.42 -20.84
C ARG A 410 5.09 16.96 -20.91
N GLY A 411 5.92 16.54 -19.96
CA GLY A 411 6.33 15.14 -19.84
C GLY A 411 6.42 14.70 -18.39
N ARG A 412 5.96 13.49 -18.09
CA ARG A 412 6.08 12.83 -16.79
C ARG A 412 6.89 11.55 -16.96
N GLY A 413 7.77 11.29 -16.01
CA GLY A 413 8.67 10.14 -16.06
C GLY A 413 8.87 9.51 -14.71
N SER A 414 9.47 8.33 -14.76
CA SER A 414 9.76 7.51 -13.60
C SER A 414 11.19 7.02 -13.66
N VAL A 415 11.86 7.09 -12.52
CA VAL A 415 13.23 6.60 -12.32
C VAL A 415 13.18 5.34 -11.48
N ARG A 416 13.90 4.30 -11.92
CA ARG A 416 14.07 3.03 -11.19
C ARG A 416 15.52 2.59 -11.30
N GLY A 417 16.04 1.91 -10.28
CA GLY A 417 17.40 1.38 -10.29
C GLY A 417 17.48 0.03 -9.57
N PRO A 418 18.56 -0.74 -9.81
CA PRO A 418 18.84 -1.98 -9.11
C PRO A 418 19.09 -1.78 -7.61
#